data_AF-A0A8S1JDJ3-F1
#
_entry.id   AF-A0A8S1JDJ3-F1
#
_cell.length_a   1.000
_cell.length_b   1.000
_cell.length_c   1.000
_cell.angle_alpha   90.00
_cell.angle_beta   90.00
_cell.angle_gamma   90.00
#
_symmetry.space_group_name_H-M   'P 1'
#
loop_
_entity.id
_entity.type
_entity.pdbx_description
1 polymer ?
#
loop_
_entity_poly.entity_id
_entity_poly.type
_entity_poly.pdbx_seq_one_letter_code
_entity_poly.pdbx_strand_id
1 'polypeptide(L)' 'MASRKLSERQKALFEEGAALVLTRWTALNLAVENGFGGPRSADKAEEMCGDVLYWFEVTK' A
#
# COMPACT_ATOMS: atom_id res chain seq x y z
N MET A 1 -14.28 16.09 14.60
CA MET A 1 -12.82 16.25 14.43
C MET A 1 -12.57 16.78 13.02
N ALA A 2 -11.80 17.86 12.87
CA ALA A 2 -11.52 18.40 11.54
C ALA A 2 -10.55 17.46 10.80
N SER A 3 -10.99 16.90 9.66
CA SER A 3 -10.10 16.16 8.76
C SER A 3 -9.10 17.15 8.17
N ARG A 4 -7.84 17.05 8.59
CA ARG A 4 -6.75 17.88 8.07
C ARG A 4 -6.30 17.28 6.74
N LYS A 5 -6.57 17.99 5.64
CA LYS A 5 -6.01 17.62 4.34
C LYS A 5 -4.48 17.69 4.41
N LEU A 6 -3.83 16.62 3.97
CA LEU A 6 -2.38 16.57 3.76
C LEU A 6 -2.00 17.54 2.62
N SER A 7 -0.87 18.24 2.75
CA SER A 7 -0.26 18.90 1.61
C SER A 7 0.28 17.87 0.62
N GLU A 8 0.50 18.27 -0.63
CA GLU A 8 1.05 17.37 -1.66
C GLU A 8 2.38 16.72 -1.24
N ARG A 9 3.25 17.46 -0.53
CA ARG A 9 4.48 16.89 0.04
C ARG A 9 4.19 15.83 1.09
N GLN A 10 3.21 16.06 1.96
CA GLN A 10 2.85 15.10 3.00
C GLN A 10 2.21 13.84 2.41
N LYS A 11 1.41 13.98 1.34
CA LYS A 11 0.87 12.84 0.60
C LYS A 11 1.98 12.00 -0.02
N ALA A 12 2.89 12.62 -0.77
CA ALA A 12 4.00 11.92 -1.41
C ALA A 12 4.86 11.14 -0.39
N LEU A 13 5.17 11.75 0.77
CA LEU A 13 5.90 11.06 1.84
C LEU A 13 5.12 9.89 2.45
N PHE A 14 3.79 10.03 2.55
CA PHE A 14 2.94 8.96 3.04
C PHE A 14 2.87 7.78 2.05
N GLU A 15 2.71 8.08 0.76
CA GLU A 15 2.73 7.10 -0.34
C GLU A 15 4.05 6.32 -0.39
N GLU A 16 5.18 7.03 -0.33
CA GLU A 16 6.50 6.42 -0.28
C GLU A 16 6.66 5.53 0.97
N GLY A 17 6.23 6.03 2.13
CA GLY A 17 6.29 5.28 3.38
C GLY A 17 5.46 3.98 3.33
N ALA A 18 4.23 4.04 2.81
CA ALA A 18 3.37 2.87 2.65
C ALA A 18 3.99 1.83 1.71
N ALA A 19 4.51 2.27 0.56
CA ALA A 19 5.20 1.40 -0.38
C ALA A 19 6.43 0.73 0.26
N LEU A 20 7.22 1.46 1.04
CA LEU A 20 8.39 0.93 1.75
C LEU A 20 8.02 -0.10 2.83
N VAL A 21 6.86 0.04 3.48
CA VAL A 21 6.38 -0.95 4.44
C VAL A 21 5.95 -2.22 3.73
N LEU A 22 5.16 -2.12 2.66
CA LEU A 22 4.67 -3.28 1.91
C LEU A 22 5.81 -4.06 1.24
N THR A 23 6.77 -3.37 0.62
CA THR A 23 7.94 -4.01 0.00
C THR A 23 8.84 -4.74 1.02
N ARG A 24 8.81 -4.35 2.30
CA ARG A 24 9.57 -5.02 3.38
C ARG A 24 8.77 -6.08 4.12
N TRP A 25 7.49 -6.27 3.79
CA TRP A 25 6.66 -7.26 4.47
C TRP A 25 7.00 -8.67 3.99
N THR A 26 7.71 -9.43 4.83
CA THR A 26 8.21 -10.77 4.47
C THR A 26 7.10 -11.71 4.01
N ALA A 27 5.95 -11.73 4.68
CA ALA A 27 4.88 -12.65 4.31
C ALA A 27 4.26 -12.32 2.94
N LEU A 28 4.12 -11.02 2.61
CA LEU A 28 3.64 -10.59 1.30
C LEU A 28 4.62 -11.01 0.19
N ASN A 29 5.91 -10.74 0.39
CA ASN A 29 6.94 -11.14 -0.57
C ASN A 29 6.96 -12.66 -0.78
N LEU A 30 6.94 -13.44 0.30
CA LEU A 30 6.87 -14.90 0.20
C LEU A 30 5.60 -15.38 -0.51
N ALA A 31 4.46 -14.72 -0.30
CA ALA A 31 3.22 -15.06 -0.99
C ALA A 31 3.28 -14.78 -2.50
N VAL A 32 3.96 -13.70 -2.91
CA VAL A 32 4.22 -13.38 -4.32
C VAL A 32 5.17 -14.40 -4.93
N GLU A 33 6.33 -14.63 -4.30
CA GLU A 33 7.38 -15.56 -4.76
C GLU A 33 6.87 -16.99 -4.91
N ASN A 34 6.05 -17.46 -3.96
CA ASN A 34 5.47 -18.81 -4.01
C ASN A 34 4.17 -18.88 -4.81
N GLY A 35 3.72 -17.78 -5.41
CA GLY A 35 2.52 -17.75 -6.25
C GLY A 35 1.21 -18.01 -5.50
N PHE A 36 1.17 -17.80 -4.18
CA PHE A 36 -0.03 -18.05 -3.36
C PHE A 36 -1.22 -17.17 -3.77
N GLY A 37 -0.97 -16.03 -4.42
CA GLY A 37 -2.00 -15.15 -4.99
C GLY A 37 -2.49 -15.55 -6.39
N GLY A 38 -1.98 -16.64 -6.97
CA GLY A 38 -2.20 -17.04 -8.36
C GLY A 38 -1.30 -16.30 -9.36
N PRO A 39 -1.56 -16.43 -10.68
CA PRO A 39 -0.69 -15.88 -11.73
C PRO A 39 -0.48 -14.36 -11.70
N ARG A 40 -1.37 -13.62 -11.02
CA ARG A 40 -1.28 -12.17 -10.84
C ARG A 40 -0.93 -11.77 -9.41
N SER A 41 -0.21 -12.61 -8.66
CA SER A 41 0.19 -12.32 -7.28
C SER A 41 1.02 -11.03 -7.19
N ALA A 42 1.91 -10.79 -8.16
CA ALA A 42 2.70 -9.57 -8.25
C ALA A 42 1.82 -8.33 -8.45
N ASP A 43 0.93 -8.34 -9.45
CA ASP A 43 0.01 -7.23 -9.72
C ASP A 43 -0.86 -6.91 -8.49
N LYS A 44 -1.38 -7.94 -7.81
CA LYS A 44 -2.17 -7.77 -6.58
C LYS A 44 -1.37 -7.13 -5.44
N ALA A 45 -0.08 -7.44 -5.32
CA ALA A 45 0.78 -6.84 -4.31
C ALA A 45 1.07 -5.36 -4.61
N GLU A 46 1.17 -4.99 -5.88
CA GLU A 46 1.30 -3.59 -6.31
C GLU A 46 -0.01 -2.81 -6.07
N GLU A 47 -1.15 -3.39 -6.47
CA GLU A 47 -2.50 -2.82 -6.24
C GLU A 47 -2.79 -2.58 -4.76
N MET A 48 -2.31 -3.47 -3.87
CA MET A 48 -2.50 -3.35 -2.42
C MET A 48 -1.98 -2.02 -1.84
N CYS A 49 -0.93 -1.43 -2.41
CA CYS A 49 -0.46 -0.12 -1.96
C CYS A 49 -1.52 0.95 -2.21
N GLY A 50 -2.11 0.96 -3.41
CA GLY A 50 -3.20 1.87 -3.78
C GLY A 50 -4.43 1.68 -2.88
N ASP A 51 -4.81 0.43 -2.60
CA ASP A 51 -5.93 0.11 -1.71
C ASP A 51 -5.72 0.62 -0.28
N VAL A 52 -4.51 0.45 0.26
CA VAL A 52 -4.15 0.98 1.58
C VAL A 52 -4.25 2.50 1.59
N LEU A 53 -3.66 3.17 0.61
CA LEU A 53 -3.69 4.63 0.51
C LEU A 53 -5.12 5.16 0.42
N TYR A 54 -5.93 4.56 -0.46
CA TYR A 54 -7.34 4.89 -0.60
C TYR A 54 -8.09 4.71 0.72
N TRP A 55 -7.81 3.65 1.47
CA TRP A 55 -8.44 3.39 2.77
C TRP A 55 -8.21 4.53 3.78
N PHE A 56 -7.00 5.11 3.80
CA PHE A 56 -6.68 6.28 4.64
C PHE A 56 -7.36 7.57 4.16
N GLU A 57 -7.73 7.67 2.88
CA GLU A 57 -8.47 8.82 2.35
C GLU A 57 -9.97 8.75 2.64
N VAL A 58 -10.55 7.55 2.60
CA VAL A 58 -12.01 7.37 2.72
C VAL A 58 -12.48 7.01 4.14
N THR A 59 -11.61 6.47 4.99
CA THR A 59 -11.95 6.09 6.36
C THR A 59 -11.68 7.25 7.32
N LYS A 60 -12.64 7.56 8.20
CA LYS A 60 -12.57 8.68 9.17
C LYS A 60 -12.32 8.21 10.60
#